data_AF-A0A310SN49-F1
#
_entry.id   AF-A0A310SN49-F1
#
_cell.length_a   1.000
_cell.length_b   1.000
_cell.length_c   1.000
_cell.angle_alpha   90.00
_cell.angle_beta   90.00
_cell.angle_gamma   90.00
#
_symmetry.space_group_name_H-M   'P 1'
#
loop_
_entity.id
_entity.type
_entity.pdbx_description
1 polymer ?
#
loop_
_entity_poly.entity_id
_entity_poly.type
_entity_poly.pdbx_seq_one_letter_code
_entity_poly.pdbx_strand_id
1 'polypeptide(L)'
;MIQFLVCIPTPGPDLFALDAEEYKSKSFEPGDAFADILTILKSKPNIVQKLYKALCKELLDNMTEDLEDILREGSLQDGLEKVAKLIDLDSSVTEDAWRPPGNIFLHLRSLDAQIIKEESELLEKRVNEIEEENAILMKEVTHKRTEIMTINDSITRSLSRSSIVQDLLEKRMEGLEKCITLLHRE
;
A
#
# COMPACT_ATOMS: atom_id res chain seq x y z
N MET A 1 17.15 -21.09 -0.94
CA MET A 1 18.58 -20.87 -0.64
C MET A 1 19.34 -20.88 -1.98
N ILE A 2 19.39 -19.74 -2.67
CA ILE A 2 20.34 -19.51 -3.77
C ILE A 2 20.79 -18.07 -3.64
N GLN A 3 22.05 -17.90 -3.26
CA GLN A 3 22.76 -16.64 -3.05
C GLN A 3 23.48 -16.33 -4.36
N PHE A 4 23.05 -15.29 -5.10
CA PHE A 4 23.86 -14.73 -6.17
C PHE A 4 24.53 -13.47 -5.65
N LEU A 5 25.78 -13.63 -5.21
CA LEU A 5 26.69 -12.55 -4.91
C LEU A 5 27.22 -12.01 -6.24
N VAL A 6 26.70 -10.88 -6.71
CA VAL A 6 27.34 -10.11 -7.78
C VAL A 6 28.08 -8.96 -7.11
N CYS A 7 29.38 -9.16 -6.89
CA CYS A 7 30.30 -8.09 -6.51
C CYS A 7 30.45 -7.12 -7.69
N ILE A 8 29.82 -5.95 -7.59
CA ILE A 8 30.19 -4.80 -8.43
C ILE A 8 31.25 -4.02 -7.64
N PRO A 9 32.43 -3.73 -8.20
CA PRO A 9 33.48 -2.98 -7.50
C PRO A 9 33.02 -1.54 -7.30
N THR A 10 32.97 -1.09 -6.06
CA THR A 10 32.82 0.33 -5.73
C THR A 10 34.11 1.06 -6.13
N PRO A 11 34.05 2.19 -6.85
CA PRO A 11 35.22 3.06 -6.98
C PRO A 11 35.49 3.69 -5.61
N GLY A 12 36.72 3.53 -5.12
CA GLY A 12 37.18 4.15 -3.87
C GLY A 12 37.16 5.69 -3.93
N PRO A 13 37.20 6.37 -2.77
CA PRO A 13 36.99 7.81 -2.65
C PRO A 13 38.18 8.68 -3.11
N ASP A 14 39.14 8.13 -3.85
CA ASP A 14 40.44 8.79 -4.11
C ASP A 14 40.54 9.42 -5.52
N LEU A 15 39.44 9.56 -6.26
CA LEU A 15 39.46 10.06 -7.64
C LEU A 15 38.97 11.51 -7.84
N PHE A 16 38.90 12.31 -6.76
CA PHE A 16 38.53 13.73 -6.83
C PHE A 16 39.47 14.66 -6.03
N ALA A 17 40.70 14.22 -5.76
CA ALA A 17 41.76 15.07 -5.22
C ALA A 17 42.80 15.36 -6.32
N LEU A 18 42.39 16.04 -7.39
CA LEU A 18 43.34 16.73 -8.26
C LEU A 18 43.32 18.22 -7.90
N ASP A 19 44.24 18.55 -7.01
CA ASP A 19 45.01 19.80 -6.93
C ASP A 19 44.28 21.10 -7.31
N ALA A 20 43.45 21.59 -6.38
CA ALA A 20 42.93 22.96 -6.41
C ALA A 20 43.98 24.03 -6.01
N GLU A 21 45.22 23.65 -5.67
CA GLU A 21 46.24 24.59 -5.18
C GLU A 21 47.31 25.01 -6.20
N GLU A 22 47.36 24.45 -7.42
CA GLU A 22 48.40 24.77 -8.41
C GLU A 22 47.97 25.78 -9.50
N TYR A 23 47.06 26.72 -9.17
CA TYR A 23 46.67 27.81 -10.09
C TYR A 23 46.87 29.22 -9.52
N LYS A 24 47.64 29.38 -8.44
CA LYS A 24 47.79 30.65 -7.74
C LYS A 24 49.07 31.43 -8.04
N SER A 25 49.73 31.20 -9.18
CA SER A 25 51.01 31.88 -9.50
C SER A 25 51.21 32.16 -10.99
N LYS A 26 50.28 32.89 -11.60
CA LYS A 26 50.58 33.87 -12.65
C LYS A 26 49.41 34.83 -12.72
N SER A 27 49.62 36.11 -12.43
CA SER A 27 48.67 37.17 -12.79
C SER A 27 48.63 37.26 -14.31
N PHE A 28 47.91 36.33 -14.94
CA PHE A 28 47.56 36.39 -16.34
C PHE A 28 46.38 37.34 -16.42
N GLU A 29 46.62 38.58 -16.83
CA GLU A 29 45.55 39.49 -17.21
C GLU A 29 45.02 38.98 -18.56
N PRO A 30 43.84 38.33 -18.63
CA PRO A 30 43.35 37.70 -19.86
C PRO A 30 43.10 38.70 -21.01
N GLY A 31 43.08 40.01 -20.70
CA GLY A 31 43.06 41.08 -21.69
C GLY A 31 44.31 41.17 -22.55
N ASP A 32 45.49 40.79 -22.03
CA ASP A 32 46.75 40.87 -22.78
C ASP A 32 46.85 39.76 -23.83
N ALA A 33 46.40 38.55 -23.49
CA ALA A 33 46.30 37.45 -24.46
C ALA A 33 45.25 37.72 -25.55
N PHE A 34 44.13 38.37 -25.19
CA PHE A 34 43.14 38.82 -26.16
C PHE A 34 43.70 39.89 -27.12
N ALA A 35 44.56 40.79 -26.60
CA ALA A 35 45.25 41.80 -27.40
C ALA A 35 46.30 41.20 -28.36
N ASP A 36 46.96 40.11 -27.94
CA ASP A 36 47.93 39.40 -28.77
C ASP A 36 47.30 38.67 -29.95
N ILE A 37 46.06 38.17 -29.79
CA ILE A 37 45.28 37.56 -30.88
C ILE A 37 44.86 38.61 -31.91
N LEU A 38 44.44 39.80 -31.46
CA LEU A 38 43.97 40.90 -32.33
C LEU A 38 45.12 41.86 -32.69
N THR A 39 46.14 41.34 -33.37
CA THR A 39 47.37 42.08 -33.73
C THR A 39 47.13 43.43 -34.43
N ILE A 40 46.05 43.56 -35.21
CA ILE A 40 45.63 44.78 -35.92
C ILE A 40 45.26 45.92 -34.95
N LEU A 41 44.82 45.59 -33.74
CA LEU A 41 44.35 46.54 -32.74
C LEU A 41 45.39 46.84 -31.64
N LYS A 42 46.63 46.32 -31.77
CA LYS A 42 47.74 46.60 -30.83
C LYS A 42 48.03 48.08 -30.63
N SER A 43 47.80 48.90 -31.66
CA SER A 43 47.98 50.36 -31.59
C SER A 43 46.87 51.09 -30.82
N LYS A 44 45.78 50.40 -30.43
CA LYS A 44 44.61 50.97 -29.75
C LYS A 44 44.19 50.10 -28.54
N PRO A 45 45.02 50.03 -27.48
CA PRO A 45 44.79 49.16 -26.32
C PRO A 45 43.46 49.46 -25.61
N ASN A 46 43.04 50.73 -25.56
CA ASN A 46 41.76 51.12 -24.99
C ASN A 46 40.55 50.53 -25.72
N ILE A 47 40.65 50.29 -27.04
CA ILE A 47 39.58 49.67 -27.82
C ILE A 47 39.57 48.16 -27.58
N VAL A 48 40.74 47.52 -27.56
CA VAL A 48 40.87 46.09 -27.26
C VAL A 48 40.33 45.77 -25.87
N GLN A 49 40.66 46.57 -24.86
CA GLN A 49 40.17 46.36 -23.50
C GLN A 49 38.64 46.55 -23.40
N LYS A 50 38.06 47.49 -24.14
CA LYS A 50 36.60 47.68 -24.22
C LYS A 50 35.93 46.51 -24.93
N LEU A 51 36.51 46.01 -26.01
CA LEU A 51 36.00 44.85 -26.75
C LEU A 51 36.06 43.58 -25.90
N TYR A 52 37.18 43.34 -25.21
CA TYR A 52 37.32 42.22 -24.29
C TYR A 52 36.26 42.25 -23.19
N LYS A 53 36.09 43.42 -22.56
CA LYS A 53 35.05 43.61 -21.53
C LYS A 53 33.64 43.41 -22.09
N ALA A 54 33.37 43.88 -23.30
CA ALA A 54 32.07 43.69 -23.95
C ALA A 54 31.80 42.21 -24.24
N LEU A 55 32.78 41.49 -24.79
CA LEU A 55 32.69 40.05 -25.05
C LEU A 55 32.46 39.25 -23.77
N CYS A 56 33.26 39.48 -22.73
CA CYS A 56 33.10 38.78 -21.45
C CYS A 56 31.75 39.07 -20.82
N LYS A 57 31.28 40.32 -20.91
CA LYS A 57 29.99 40.72 -20.38
C LYS A 57 28.86 40.02 -21.14
N GLU A 58 28.83 40.12 -22.46
CA GLU A 58 27.80 39.51 -23.30
C GLU A 58 27.75 37.98 -23.12
N LEU A 59 28.92 37.33 -23.07
CA LEU A 59 29.00 35.89 -22.82
C LEU A 59 28.46 35.52 -21.44
N LEU A 60 28.86 36.24 -20.39
CA LEU A 60 28.42 35.96 -19.03
C LEU A 60 26.92 36.24 -18.86
N ASP A 61 26.42 37.34 -19.42
CA ASP A 61 25.01 37.71 -19.40
C ASP A 61 24.18 36.63 -20.10
N ASN A 62 24.58 36.18 -21.30
CA ASN A 62 23.89 35.11 -22.03
C ASN A 62 23.93 33.76 -21.29
N MET A 63 25.08 33.36 -20.74
CA MET A 63 25.17 32.11 -19.98
C MET A 63 24.32 32.15 -18.71
N THR A 64 24.21 33.33 -18.08
CA THR A 64 23.38 33.49 -16.88
C THR A 64 21.90 33.43 -17.25
N GLU A 65 21.50 34.09 -18.34
CA GLU A 65 20.14 34.02 -18.88
C GLU A 65 19.75 32.58 -19.25
N ASP A 66 20.61 31.85 -19.97
CA ASP A 66 20.39 30.44 -20.31
C ASP A 66 20.23 29.57 -19.05
N LEU A 67 21.03 29.80 -18.01
CA LEU A 67 20.91 29.08 -16.74
C LEU A 67 19.61 29.42 -16.00
N GLU A 68 19.23 30.69 -15.97
CA GLU A 68 17.97 31.12 -15.37
C GLU A 68 16.76 30.52 -16.12
N ASP A 69 16.85 30.43 -17.43
CA ASP A 69 15.84 29.80 -18.27
C ASP A 69 15.76 28.30 -18.02
N ILE A 70 16.89 27.57 -17.91
CA ILE A 70 16.89 26.15 -17.53
C ILE A 70 16.32 25.94 -16.12
N LEU A 71 16.62 26.83 -15.17
CA LEU A 71 16.07 26.75 -13.81
C LEU A 71 14.56 26.99 -13.78
N ARG A 72 14.05 27.84 -14.69
CA ARG A 72 12.63 28.15 -14.83
C ARG A 72 11.89 27.10 -15.67
N GLU A 73 12.56 26.52 -16.67
CA GLU A 73 12.03 25.48 -17.54
C GLU A 73 11.63 24.26 -16.70
N GLY A 74 10.37 23.84 -16.83
CA GLY A 74 9.85 22.69 -16.08
C GLY A 74 9.78 22.87 -14.55
N SER A 75 9.94 24.09 -14.03
CA SER A 75 10.02 24.37 -12.58
C SER A 75 11.08 23.53 -11.86
N LEU A 76 12.30 23.46 -12.44
CA LEU A 76 13.41 22.71 -11.87
C LEU A 76 13.72 23.12 -10.42
N GLN A 77 13.61 24.42 -10.12
CA GLN A 77 13.78 24.94 -8.77
C GLN A 77 12.81 24.29 -7.76
N ASP A 78 11.53 24.17 -8.10
CA ASP A 78 10.53 23.49 -7.25
C ASP A 78 10.84 22.00 -7.10
N GLY A 79 11.33 21.37 -8.18
CA GLY A 79 11.76 19.97 -8.18
C GLY A 79 12.90 19.72 -7.21
N LEU A 80 13.94 20.57 -7.26
CA LEU A 80 15.10 20.49 -6.37
C LEU A 80 14.70 20.77 -4.91
N GLU A 81 13.80 21.72 -4.66
CA GLU A 81 13.30 21.99 -3.31
C GLU A 81 12.53 20.78 -2.73
N LYS A 82 11.70 20.11 -3.56
CA LYS A 82 11.01 18.88 -3.16
C LYS A 82 11.99 17.75 -2.86
N VAL A 83 13.02 17.58 -3.67
CA VAL A 83 14.06 16.56 -3.45
C VAL A 83 14.83 16.83 -2.16
N ALA A 84 15.20 18.09 -1.88
CA ALA A 84 15.86 18.46 -0.63
C ALA A 84 15.00 18.10 0.60
N LYS A 85 13.70 18.42 0.56
CA LYS A 85 12.75 18.05 1.63
C LYS A 85 12.66 16.54 1.83
N LEU A 86 12.70 15.75 0.75
CA LEU A 86 12.68 14.29 0.84
C LEU A 86 13.96 13.72 1.46
N ILE A 87 15.13 14.28 1.11
CA ILE A 87 16.42 13.86 1.70
C ILE A 87 16.44 14.13 3.21
N ASP A 88 15.91 15.28 3.64
CA ASP A 88 15.84 15.62 5.07
C ASP A 88 14.92 14.66 5.84
N LEU A 89 13.78 14.29 5.25
CA LEU A 89 12.82 13.34 5.82
C LEU A 89 13.37 11.90 5.92
N ASP A 90 14.15 11.47 4.93
CA ASP A 90 14.68 10.10 4.82
C ASP A 90 16.04 9.92 5.52
N SER A 91 16.59 10.97 6.14
CA SER A 91 17.90 10.97 6.82
C SER A 91 18.06 9.93 7.95
N SER A 92 16.95 9.33 8.40
CA SER A 92 16.93 8.26 9.41
C SER A 92 17.01 6.84 8.83
N VAL A 93 16.80 6.66 7.52
CA VAL A 93 16.80 5.37 6.86
C VAL A 93 18.20 5.12 6.28
N THR A 94 18.94 4.20 6.89
CA THR A 94 20.30 3.80 6.47
C THR A 94 20.32 2.61 5.51
N GLU A 95 19.14 2.03 5.23
CA GLU A 95 18.99 0.90 4.33
C GLU A 95 18.89 1.36 2.87
N ASP A 96 19.32 0.51 1.93
CA ASP A 96 19.25 0.81 0.51
C ASP A 96 17.78 0.94 0.09
N ALA A 97 17.39 2.15 -0.33
CA ALA A 97 16.02 2.45 -0.71
C ALA A 97 15.61 1.59 -1.91
N TRP A 98 14.41 1.02 -1.86
CA TRP A 98 13.87 0.16 -2.90
C TRP A 98 13.99 0.80 -4.30
N ARG A 99 14.50 0.03 -5.27
CA ARG A 99 14.61 0.43 -6.68
C ARG A 99 13.69 -0.46 -7.53
N PRO A 100 12.97 0.10 -8.53
CA PRO A 100 12.11 -0.71 -9.38
C PRO A 100 12.89 -1.84 -10.07
N PRO A 101 12.45 -3.10 -9.97
CA PRO A 101 13.22 -4.27 -10.43
C PRO A 101 13.23 -4.46 -11.96
N GLY A 102 12.92 -3.43 -12.75
CA GLY A 102 12.79 -3.52 -14.22
C GLY A 102 11.63 -4.41 -14.72
N ASN A 103 10.95 -5.13 -13.82
CA ASN A 103 9.79 -5.96 -14.10
C ASN A 103 8.50 -5.25 -13.64
N ILE A 104 7.66 -4.89 -14.62
CA ILE A 104 6.43 -4.12 -14.42
C ILE A 104 5.44 -4.86 -13.50
N PHE A 105 5.34 -6.19 -13.60
CA PHE A 105 4.40 -6.95 -12.77
C PHE A 105 4.75 -6.91 -11.28
N LEU A 106 6.05 -6.91 -10.96
CA LEU A 106 6.51 -6.78 -9.57
C LEU A 106 6.28 -5.36 -9.03
N HIS A 107 6.44 -4.35 -9.87
CA HIS A 107 6.19 -2.95 -9.49
C HIS A 107 4.70 -2.68 -9.23
N LEU A 108 3.81 -3.10 -10.13
CA LEU A 108 2.36 -2.92 -9.96
C LEU A 108 1.85 -3.62 -8.69
N ARG A 109 2.36 -4.83 -8.42
CA ARG A 109 2.01 -5.57 -7.20
C ARG A 109 2.36 -4.83 -5.91
N SER A 110 3.41 -4.00 -5.91
CA SER A 110 3.77 -3.19 -4.73
C SER A 110 2.85 -1.99 -4.52
N LEU A 111 2.37 -1.36 -5.60
CA LEU A 111 1.42 -0.24 -5.52
C LEU A 111 0.05 -0.71 -5.06
N ASP A 112 -0.42 -1.84 -5.61
CA ASP A 112 -1.72 -2.40 -5.25
C ASP A 112 -1.72 -3.09 -3.87
N ALA A 113 -0.54 -3.35 -3.29
CA ALA A 113 -0.41 -4.09 -2.05
C ALA A 113 -1.19 -3.46 -0.89
N GLN A 114 -1.17 -2.13 -0.79
CA GLN A 114 -1.88 -1.42 0.28
C GLN A 114 -3.40 -1.53 0.10
N ILE A 115 -3.90 -1.35 -1.12
CA ILE A 115 -5.34 -1.47 -1.43
C ILE A 115 -5.82 -2.90 -1.14
N ILE A 116 -5.07 -3.90 -1.59
CA ILE A 116 -5.39 -5.31 -1.35
C ILE A 116 -5.41 -5.61 0.15
N LYS A 117 -4.47 -5.04 0.91
CA LYS A 117 -4.42 -5.20 2.37
C LYS A 117 -5.66 -4.60 3.05
N GLU A 118 -6.01 -3.37 2.72
CA GLU A 118 -7.17 -2.68 3.30
C GLU A 118 -8.48 -3.43 3.00
N GLU A 119 -8.68 -3.86 1.75
CA GLU A 119 -9.85 -4.64 1.35
C GLU A 119 -9.89 -6.01 2.03
N SER A 120 -8.73 -6.66 2.20
CA SER A 120 -8.63 -7.94 2.91
C SER A 120 -9.01 -7.83 4.38
N GLU A 121 -8.52 -6.79 5.07
CA GLU A 121 -8.84 -6.53 6.48
C GLU A 121 -10.33 -6.23 6.67
N LEU A 122 -10.92 -5.45 5.75
CA LEU A 122 -12.36 -5.16 5.75
C LEU A 122 -13.20 -6.42 5.54
N LEU A 123 -12.79 -7.27 4.59
CA LEU A 123 -13.47 -8.53 4.32
C LEU A 123 -13.39 -9.50 5.51
N GLU A 124 -12.21 -9.63 6.10
CA GLU A 124 -11.99 -10.47 7.29
C GLU A 124 -12.90 -10.06 8.44
N LYS A 125 -12.98 -8.76 8.74
CA LYS A 125 -13.88 -8.24 9.77
C LYS A 125 -15.34 -8.62 9.50
N ARG A 126 -15.79 -8.44 8.26
CA ARG A 126 -17.18 -8.74 7.89
C ARG A 126 -17.50 -10.24 7.94
N VAL A 127 -16.55 -11.09 7.57
CA VAL A 127 -16.70 -12.54 7.69
C VAL A 127 -16.83 -12.94 9.15
N ASN A 128 -15.97 -12.42 10.02
CA ASN A 128 -16.01 -12.71 11.45
C ASN A 128 -17.35 -12.29 12.09
N GLU A 129 -17.88 -11.12 11.73
CA GLU A 129 -19.19 -10.65 12.21
C GLU A 129 -20.32 -11.61 11.81
N ILE A 130 -20.33 -12.06 10.55
CA ILE A 130 -21.35 -13.00 10.03
C ILE A 130 -21.20 -14.38 10.67
N GLU A 131 -19.98 -14.85 10.89
CA GLU A 131 -19.72 -16.14 11.54
C GLU A 131 -20.17 -16.14 13.01
N GLU A 132 -19.95 -15.03 13.72
CA GLU A 132 -20.43 -14.87 15.10
C GLU A 132 -21.96 -14.85 15.16
N GLU A 133 -22.62 -14.07 14.29
CA GLU A 133 -24.08 -14.04 14.19
C GLU A 133 -24.66 -15.43 13.88
N ASN A 134 -24.08 -16.13 12.90
CA ASN A 134 -24.49 -17.49 12.55
C ASN A 134 -24.31 -18.47 13.72
N ALA A 135 -23.23 -18.36 14.49
CA ALA A 135 -23.02 -19.20 15.66
C ALA A 135 -24.10 -18.97 16.73
N ILE A 136 -24.52 -17.71 16.93
CA ILE A 136 -25.63 -17.36 17.85
C ILE A 136 -26.95 -17.94 17.34
N LEU A 137 -27.27 -17.73 16.06
CA LEU A 137 -28.48 -18.25 15.44
C LEU A 137 -28.55 -19.78 15.49
N MET A 138 -27.44 -20.47 15.24
CA MET A 138 -27.37 -21.93 15.36
C MET A 138 -27.67 -22.43 16.77
N LYS A 139 -27.17 -21.74 17.81
CA LYS A 139 -27.50 -22.05 19.20
C LYS A 139 -28.99 -21.84 19.49
N GLU A 140 -29.57 -20.75 18.99
CA GLU A 140 -31.00 -20.48 19.19
C GLU A 140 -31.89 -21.51 18.46
N VAL A 141 -31.56 -21.86 17.22
CA VAL A 141 -32.30 -22.85 16.43
C VAL A 141 -32.22 -24.23 17.06
N THR A 142 -31.04 -24.64 17.53
CA THR A 142 -30.88 -25.93 18.21
C THR A 142 -31.66 -25.97 19.52
N HIS A 143 -31.63 -24.89 20.30
CA HIS A 143 -32.45 -24.76 21.52
C HIS A 143 -33.95 -24.89 21.21
N LYS A 144 -34.49 -24.09 20.27
CA LYS A 144 -35.90 -24.16 19.87
C LYS A 144 -36.31 -25.55 19.34
N ARG A 145 -35.45 -26.20 18.56
CA ARG A 145 -35.69 -27.58 18.09
C ARG A 145 -35.80 -28.55 19.26
N THR A 146 -34.93 -28.42 20.27
CA THR A 146 -35.00 -29.29 21.46
C THR A 146 -36.27 -29.07 22.26
N GLU A 147 -36.71 -27.81 22.44
CA GLU A 147 -37.99 -27.50 23.09
C GLU A 147 -39.16 -28.14 22.35
N ILE A 148 -39.23 -27.97 21.02
CA ILE A 148 -40.27 -28.58 20.20
C ILE A 148 -40.27 -30.11 20.34
N MET A 149 -39.09 -30.74 20.33
CA MET A 149 -38.99 -32.19 20.52
C MET A 149 -39.53 -32.62 21.87
N THR A 150 -39.17 -31.93 22.97
CA THR A 150 -39.69 -32.27 24.30
C THR A 150 -41.21 -32.11 24.42
N ILE A 151 -41.77 -31.07 23.81
CA ILE A 151 -43.22 -30.87 23.75
C ILE A 151 -43.88 -31.99 22.94
N ASN A 152 -43.33 -32.31 21.77
CA ASN A 152 -43.84 -33.37 20.91
C ASN A 152 -43.82 -34.75 21.61
N ASP A 153 -42.74 -35.06 22.33
CA ASP A 153 -42.63 -36.29 23.11
C ASP A 153 -43.68 -36.34 24.25
N SER A 154 -43.93 -35.20 24.90
CA SER A 154 -44.96 -35.08 25.93
C SER A 154 -46.37 -35.30 25.38
N ILE A 155 -46.67 -34.70 24.22
CA ILE A 155 -47.95 -34.88 23.51
C ILE A 155 -48.12 -36.36 23.11
N THR A 156 -47.10 -36.94 22.49
CA THR A 156 -47.12 -38.34 22.02
C THR A 156 -47.38 -39.30 23.19
N ARG A 157 -46.70 -39.09 24.33
CA ARG A 157 -46.90 -39.90 25.54
C ARG A 157 -48.30 -39.72 26.15
N SER A 158 -48.85 -38.52 26.08
CA SER A 158 -50.20 -38.23 26.59
C SER A 158 -51.27 -38.88 25.72
N LEU A 159 -51.13 -38.78 24.39
CA LEU A 159 -52.01 -39.43 23.42
C LEU A 159 -51.96 -40.96 23.55
N SER A 160 -50.77 -41.56 23.69
CA SER A 160 -50.64 -43.01 23.86
C SER A 160 -51.33 -43.50 25.14
N ARG A 161 -51.21 -42.76 26.25
CA ARG A 161 -51.94 -43.07 27.50
C ARG A 161 -53.45 -42.95 27.34
N SER A 162 -53.91 -41.90 26.68
CA SER A 162 -55.34 -41.71 26.42
C SER A 162 -55.95 -42.84 25.61
N SER A 163 -55.27 -43.29 24.55
CA SER A 163 -55.70 -44.43 23.73
C SER A 163 -55.83 -45.73 24.54
N ILE A 164 -54.87 -46.04 25.42
CA ILE A 164 -54.95 -47.23 26.29
C ILE A 164 -56.18 -47.17 27.21
N VAL A 165 -56.45 -46.01 27.80
CA VAL A 165 -57.62 -45.83 28.70
C VAL A 165 -58.92 -45.95 27.93
N GLN A 166 -58.99 -45.42 26.71
CA GLN A 166 -60.15 -45.51 25.84
C GLN A 166 -60.48 -46.97 25.50
N ASP A 167 -59.49 -47.76 25.06
CA ASP A 167 -59.66 -49.20 24.78
C ASP A 167 -60.16 -49.99 26.00
N LEU A 168 -59.68 -49.64 27.20
CA LEU A 168 -60.10 -50.28 28.44
C LEU A 168 -61.57 -49.97 28.77
N LEU A 169 -61.97 -48.70 28.62
CA LEU A 169 -63.35 -48.26 28.86
C LEU A 169 -64.31 -48.92 27.87
N GLU A 170 -63.93 -48.99 26.59
CA GLU A 170 -64.73 -49.62 25.54
C GLU A 170 -64.96 -51.11 25.84
N LYS A 171 -63.90 -51.85 26.22
CA LYS A 171 -64.03 -53.25 26.66
C LYS A 171 -64.93 -53.43 27.89
N ARG A 172 -64.86 -52.51 28.86
CA ARG A 172 -65.74 -52.55 30.05
C ARG A 172 -67.19 -52.26 29.68
N MET A 173 -67.44 -51.31 28.79
CA MET A 173 -68.77 -51.02 28.27
C MET A 173 -69.36 -52.23 27.54
N GLU A 174 -68.61 -52.87 26.64
CA GLU A 174 -69.07 -54.10 25.97
C GLU A 174 -69.41 -55.21 26.98
N GLY A 175 -68.62 -55.35 28.04
CA GLY A 175 -68.88 -56.31 29.11
C GLY A 175 -70.19 -56.01 29.84
N LEU A 176 -70.44 -54.74 30.18
CA LEU A 176 -71.67 -54.30 30.83
C LEU A 176 -72.90 -54.48 29.93
N GLU A 177 -72.80 -54.14 28.65
CA GLU A 177 -73.89 -54.37 27.69
C GLU A 177 -74.26 -55.85 27.60
N LYS A 178 -73.27 -56.75 27.53
CA LYS A 178 -73.50 -58.20 27.58
C LYS A 178 -74.26 -58.61 28.84
N CYS A 179 -73.87 -58.11 30.01
CA CYS A 179 -74.58 -58.39 31.26
C CYS A 179 -76.04 -57.88 31.23
N ILE A 180 -76.28 -56.68 30.72
CA ILE A 180 -77.63 -56.11 30.59
C ILE A 180 -78.50 -56.96 29.67
N THR A 181 -77.96 -57.39 28.52
CA THR A 181 -78.71 -58.25 27.58
C THR A 181 -79.04 -59.62 28.17
N LEU A 182 -78.20 -60.16 29.05
CA LEU A 182 -78.49 -61.40 29.78
C LEU A 182 -79.61 -61.22 30.79
N LEU A 183 -79.60 -60.12 31.55
CA LEU A 183 -80.64 -59.81 32.54
C LEU A 183 -82.01 -59.53 31.90
N HIS A 184 -82.06 -59.02 30.67
CA HIS A 184 -83.31 -58.82 29.92
C HIS A 184 -83.85 -60.08 29.24
N ARG A 185 -83.15 -61.23 29.36
CA ARG A 185 -83.51 -62.49 28.69
C ARG A 185 -84.18 -63.51 29.62
N GLU A 186 -84.39 -63.15 30.90
CA GLU A 186 -85.31 -63.80 31.85
C GLU A 186 -86.70 -63.15 31.78
#